data_AF-A0A7X1SS25-F1
#
_entry.id   AF-A0A7X1SS25-F1
#
_cell.length_a   1.000
_cell.length_b   1.000
_cell.length_c   1.000
_cell.angle_alpha   90.00
_cell.angle_beta   90.00
_cell.angle_gamma   90.00
#
_symmetry.space_group_name_H-M   'P 1'
#
loop_
_entity.id
_entity.type
_entity.pdbx_description
1 polymer ?
#
loop_
_entity_poly.entity_id
_entity_poly.type
_entity_poly.pdbx_seq_one_letter_code
_entity_poly.pdbx_strand_id
1 'polypeptide(L)'
;MLRIVGSQYYFRRSVPLDLRAWLGRGEVSHPLKTSSKLIARQKAALLYARAGECFEEIRRMTTEPTQKALTAVDIIRFYEQFVKDWENYHNVRLKEEETKHSVE
;
A
#
# COMPACT_ATOMS: atom_id res chain seq x y z
N MET A 1 0.00 8.45 7.78
CA MET A 1 0.92 9.54 8.15
C MET A 1 2.19 9.45 7.30
N LEU A 2 2.86 10.56 7.02
CA LEU A 2 4.15 10.56 6.31
C LEU A 2 5.31 10.48 7.30
N ARG A 3 6.37 9.75 6.97
CA ARG A 3 7.68 9.80 7.64
C ARG A 3 8.74 10.22 6.62
N ILE A 4 9.78 10.89 7.07
CA ILE A 4 10.98 11.17 6.26
C ILE A 4 12.07 10.19 6.71
N VAL A 5 12.73 9.55 5.76
CA VAL A 5 13.94 8.75 6.00
C VAL A 5 14.97 9.20 4.98
N GLY A 6 16.08 9.78 5.46
CA GLY A 6 17.04 10.47 4.60
C GLY A 6 16.37 11.63 3.83
N SER A 7 16.45 11.59 2.50
CA SER A 7 15.84 12.59 1.61
C SER A 7 14.47 12.17 1.06
N GLN A 8 13.92 11.04 1.48
CA GLN A 8 12.70 10.47 0.89
C GLN A 8 11.54 10.40 1.88
N TYR A 9 10.34 10.68 1.37
CA TYR A 9 9.10 10.45 2.10
C TYR A 9 8.67 8.99 2.04
N TYR A 10 8.13 8.51 3.15
CA TYR A 10 7.53 7.20 3.35
C TYR A 10 6.08 7.38 3.77
N PHE A 11 5.20 6.62 3.16
CA PHE A 11 3.87 6.37 3.69
C PHE A 11 3.98 5.47 4.92
N ARG A 12 3.19 5.76 5.94
CA ARG A 12 3.00 4.92 7.13
C ARG A 12 1.52 4.83 7.47
N ARG A 13 1.07 3.63 7.79
CA ARG A 13 -0.27 3.40 8.30
C ARG A 13 -0.26 2.28 9.33
N SER A 14 -0.91 2.53 10.47
CA SER A 14 -1.10 1.50 11.48
C SER A 14 -1.97 0.38 10.95
N VAL A 15 -1.57 -0.85 11.22
CA VAL A 15 -2.39 -2.04 10.95
C VAL A 15 -3.45 -2.14 12.05
N PRO A 16 -4.75 -2.28 11.70
CA PRO A 16 -5.83 -2.54 12.65
C PRO A 16 -5.52 -3.73 13.55
N LEU A 17 -5.90 -3.66 14.84
CA LEU A 17 -5.48 -4.62 15.86
C LEU A 17 -5.83 -6.07 15.50
N ASP A 18 -7.03 -6.27 14.99
CA ASP A 18 -7.59 -7.52 14.48
C ASP A 18 -6.78 -8.13 13.33
N LEU A 19 -6.14 -7.29 12.52
CA LEU A 19 -5.34 -7.72 11.37
C LEU A 19 -3.87 -7.95 11.69
N ARG A 20 -3.39 -7.53 12.86
CA ARG A 20 -1.96 -7.66 13.22
C ARG A 20 -1.50 -9.11 13.32
N ALA A 21 -2.36 -9.98 13.84
CA ALA A 21 -2.08 -11.41 13.96
C ALA A 21 -1.86 -12.06 12.57
N TRP A 22 -2.61 -11.58 11.57
CA TRP A 22 -2.52 -12.08 10.20
C TRP A 22 -1.35 -11.49 9.42
N LEU A 23 -1.07 -10.20 9.59
CA LEU A 23 -0.04 -9.48 8.83
C LEU A 23 1.35 -9.51 9.48
N GLY A 24 1.45 -9.98 10.73
CA GLY A 24 2.71 -10.08 11.49
C GLY A 24 3.37 -8.74 11.82
N ARG A 25 2.66 -7.62 11.62
CA ARG A 25 3.22 -6.26 11.76
C ARG A 25 2.17 -5.28 12.28
N GLY A 26 2.60 -4.32 13.11
CA GLY A 26 1.73 -3.27 13.65
C GLY A 26 1.58 -2.04 12.75
N GLU A 27 2.44 -1.91 11.75
CA GLU A 27 2.46 -0.79 10.82
C GLU A 27 2.87 -1.27 9.43
N VAL A 28 2.29 -0.65 8.42
CA VAL A 28 2.75 -0.73 7.04
C VAL A 28 3.51 0.54 6.68
N SER A 29 4.69 0.40 6.07
CA SER A 29 5.47 1.53 5.59
C SER A 29 5.97 1.32 4.18
N HIS A 30 5.81 2.33 3.32
CA HIS A 30 6.25 2.28 1.92
C HIS A 30 6.99 3.54 1.49
N PRO A 31 8.12 3.41 0.78
CA PRO A 31 8.82 4.54 0.20
C PRO A 31 7.96 5.16 -0.92
N LEU A 32 7.78 6.48 -0.86
CA LEU A 32 7.06 7.24 -1.90
C LEU A 32 7.99 7.72 -3.03
N LYS A 33 9.29 7.43 -2.90
CA LYS A 33 10.35 7.73 -3.88
C LYS A 33 10.29 9.21 -4.32
N THR A 34 10.13 10.11 -3.35
CA THR A 34 10.08 11.55 -3.59
C THR A 34 10.58 12.31 -2.36
N SER A 35 11.28 13.41 -2.60
CA SER A 35 11.66 14.42 -1.60
C SER A 35 10.67 15.58 -1.53
N SER A 36 9.66 15.62 -2.42
CA SER A 36 8.64 16.67 -2.44
C SER A 36 7.49 16.33 -1.50
N LYS A 37 7.24 17.20 -0.51
CA LYS A 37 6.16 17.02 0.48
C LYS A 37 4.77 17.02 -0.16
N LEU A 38 4.57 17.83 -1.20
CA LEU A 38 3.29 17.93 -1.90
C LEU A 38 2.98 16.63 -2.64
N ILE A 39 3.94 16.16 -3.44
CA ILE A 39 3.82 14.89 -4.18
C ILE A 39 3.67 13.73 -3.19
N ALA A 40 4.42 13.73 -2.08
CA ALA A 40 4.30 12.72 -1.05
C ALA A 40 2.89 12.67 -0.44
N ARG A 41 2.26 13.81 -0.18
CA ARG A 41 0.88 13.87 0.33
C ARG A 41 -0.13 13.31 -0.67
N GLN A 42 -0.01 13.66 -1.95
CA GLN A 42 -0.90 13.14 -2.99
C GLN A 42 -0.78 11.60 -3.10
N LYS A 43 0.45 11.08 -3.20
CA LYS A 43 0.69 9.63 -3.22
C LYS A 43 0.17 8.94 -1.96
N ALA A 44 0.40 9.54 -0.78
CA ALA A 44 -0.04 8.98 0.49
C ALA A 44 -1.57 8.98 0.65
N ALA A 45 -2.28 9.97 0.13
CA ALA A 45 -3.74 10.00 0.15
C ALA A 45 -4.33 8.84 -0.66
N LEU A 46 -3.79 8.60 -1.86
CA LEU A 46 -4.19 7.46 -2.70
C LEU A 46 -3.92 6.12 -2.01
N LEU A 47 -2.72 5.96 -1.44
CA LEU A 47 -2.34 4.78 -0.65
C LEU A 47 -3.24 4.56 0.56
N TYR A 48 -3.71 5.64 1.19
CA TYR A 48 -4.56 5.53 2.36
C TYR A 48 -5.93 4.94 2.02
N ALA A 49 -6.58 5.38 0.93
CA ALA A 49 -7.83 4.77 0.51
C ALA A 49 -7.66 3.28 0.18
N ARG A 50 -6.66 2.97 -0.66
CA ARG A 50 -6.40 1.59 -1.13
C ARG A 50 -5.99 0.63 -0.03
N ALA A 51 -5.15 1.06 0.91
CA ALA A 51 -4.80 0.20 2.05
C ALA A 51 -6.01 -0.06 2.96
N GLY A 52 -7.06 0.77 2.89
CA GLY A 52 -8.30 0.56 3.65
C GLY A 52 -9.10 -0.57 3.03
N GLU A 53 -9.28 -0.51 1.71
CA GLU A 53 -9.89 -1.59 0.91
C GLU A 53 -9.16 -2.92 1.13
N CYS A 54 -7.82 -2.90 1.11
CA CYS A 54 -7.01 -4.10 1.38
C CYS A 54 -7.27 -4.68 2.78
N PHE A 55 -7.39 -3.83 3.80
CA PHE A 55 -7.70 -4.30 5.16
C PHE A 55 -9.12 -4.88 5.27
N GLU A 56 -10.12 -4.27 4.64
CA GLU A 56 -11.48 -4.85 4.60
C GLU A 56 -11.49 -6.19 3.85
N GLU A 57 -10.73 -6.31 2.77
CA GLU A 57 -10.60 -7.55 2.01
C GLU A 57 -9.98 -8.66 2.86
N ILE A 58 -8.91 -8.35 3.59
CA ILE A 58 -8.29 -9.31 4.53
C ILE A 58 -9.29 -9.73 5.60
N ARG A 59 -10.06 -8.78 6.18
CA ARG A 59 -11.12 -9.14 7.15
C ARG A 59 -12.13 -10.08 6.53
N ARG A 60 -12.57 -9.80 5.32
CA ARG A 60 -13.54 -10.66 4.62
C ARG A 60 -12.98 -12.07 4.47
N MET A 61 -11.74 -12.19 3.97
CA MET A 61 -11.04 -13.47 3.86
C MET A 61 -10.93 -14.21 5.20
N THR A 62 -10.65 -13.52 6.31
CA THR A 62 -10.44 -14.17 7.61
C THR A 62 -11.72 -14.46 8.40
N THR A 63 -12.84 -13.80 8.05
CA THR A 63 -14.11 -13.89 8.80
C THR A 63 -15.14 -14.73 8.07
N GLU A 64 -15.08 -14.81 6.73
CA GLU A 64 -15.98 -15.67 5.97
C GLU A 64 -15.62 -17.14 6.20
N PRO A 65 -16.62 -18.03 6.40
CA PRO A 65 -16.40 -19.47 6.45
C PRO A 65 -16.06 -19.96 5.04
N THR A 66 -14.83 -19.74 4.60
CA THR A 66 -14.31 -20.31 3.35
C THR A 66 -14.04 -21.80 3.54
N GLN A 67 -14.44 -22.62 2.56
CA GLN A 67 -14.15 -24.07 2.53
C GLN A 67 -12.65 -24.39 2.59
N LYS A 68 -11.78 -23.40 2.32
CA LYS A 68 -10.33 -23.50 2.41
C LYS A 68 -9.85 -22.78 3.68
N ALA A 69 -9.05 -23.48 4.49
CA ALA A 69 -8.34 -22.86 5.61
C ALA A 69 -7.34 -21.83 5.06
N LEU A 70 -7.62 -20.55 5.26
CA LEU A 70 -6.70 -19.48 4.95
C LEU A 70 -5.60 -19.43 6.01
N THR A 71 -4.36 -19.36 5.57
CA THR A 71 -3.20 -19.23 6.46
C THR A 71 -2.71 -17.78 6.51
N ALA A 72 -1.98 -17.41 7.56
CA ALA A 72 -1.31 -16.11 7.62
C ALA A 72 -0.38 -15.87 6.42
N VAL A 73 0.20 -16.94 5.86
CA VAL A 73 1.05 -16.87 4.66
C VAL A 73 0.25 -16.40 3.45
N ASP A 74 -0.99 -16.87 3.28
CA ASP A 74 -1.85 -16.43 2.17
C ASP A 74 -2.19 -14.95 2.28
N ILE A 75 -2.49 -14.48 3.50
CA ILE A 75 -2.80 -13.07 3.79
C ILE A 75 -1.57 -12.18 3.55
N ILE A 76 -0.39 -12.61 4.02
CA ILE A 76 0.87 -11.89 3.78
C ILE A 76 1.14 -11.80 2.27
N ARG A 77 0.96 -12.89 1.52
CA ARG A 77 1.17 -12.90 0.07
C ARG A 77 0.19 -11.98 -0.65
N PHE A 78 -1.09 -12.00 -0.27
CA PHE A 78 -2.08 -11.07 -0.82
C PHE A 78 -1.68 -9.61 -0.56
N TYR A 79 -1.29 -9.30 0.67
CA TYR A 79 -0.82 -7.97 1.03
C TYR A 79 0.41 -7.56 0.21
N GLU A 80 1.42 -8.43 0.10
CA GLU A 80 2.63 -8.15 -0.70
C GLU A 80 2.32 -7.94 -2.19
N GLN A 81 1.37 -8.70 -2.74
CA GLN A 81 0.93 -8.49 -4.12
C GLN A 81 0.27 -7.13 -4.30
N PHE A 82 -0.62 -6.75 -3.38
CA PHE A 82 -1.24 -5.43 -3.37
C PHE A 82 -0.19 -4.29 -3.36
N VAL A 83 0.88 -4.45 -2.57
CA VAL A 83 2.00 -3.50 -2.55
C VAL A 83 2.69 -3.40 -3.91
N LYS A 84 3.00 -4.54 -4.53
CA LYS A 84 3.66 -4.60 -5.85
C LYS A 84 2.81 -4.01 -6.96
N ASP A 85 1.52 -4.32 -6.97
CA ASP A 85 0.58 -3.80 -7.97
C ASP A 85 0.46 -2.29 -7.87
N TRP A 86 0.52 -1.74 -6.65
CA TRP A 86 0.58 -0.30 -6.45
C TRP A 86 1.87 0.33 -6.99
N GLU A 87 3.04 -0.28 -6.73
CA GLU A 87 4.30 0.22 -7.27
C GLU A 87 4.28 0.22 -8.81
N ASN A 88 3.71 -0.81 -9.42
CA ASN A 88 3.54 -0.91 -10.87
C ASN A 88 2.57 0.14 -11.41
N TYR A 89 1.39 0.28 -10.81
CA TYR A 89 0.41 1.30 -11.21
C TYR A 89 1.00 2.70 -11.17
N HIS A 90 1.74 3.03 -10.10
CA HIS A 90 2.35 4.34 -9.95
C HIS A 90 3.48 4.57 -10.96
N ASN A 91 4.30 3.55 -11.25
CA ASN A 91 5.35 3.64 -12.27
C ASN A 91 4.79 3.81 -13.69
N VAL A 92 3.69 3.13 -14.01
CA VAL A 92 2.99 3.28 -15.30
C VAL A 92 2.40 4.68 -15.43
N ARG A 93 1.68 5.17 -14.39
CA ARG A 93 1.10 6.52 -14.41
C ARG A 93 2.15 7.62 -14.50
N LEU A 94 3.29 7.49 -13.81
CA LEU A 94 4.37 8.47 -13.93
C LEU A 94 4.93 8.51 -15.36
N LYS A 95 5.16 7.34 -15.97
CA LYS A 95 5.62 7.26 -17.35
C LYS A 95 4.63 7.89 -18.34
N GLU A 96 3.33 7.70 -18.13
CA GLU A 96 2.28 8.32 -18.95
C GLU A 96 2.25 9.85 -18.83
N GLU A 97 2.51 10.40 -17.64
CA GLU A 97 2.56 11.85 -17.44
C GLU A 97 3.87 12.46 -17.98
N GLU A 98 4.98 11.73 -17.91
CA GLU A 98 6.28 12.12 -18.50
C GLU A 98 6.25 12.07 -20.05
N THR A 99 5.58 11.08 -20.63
CA THR A 99 5.40 11.00 -22.10
C THR A 99 4.44 12.07 -22.61
N LYS A 100 3.43 12.49 -21.85
CA LYS A 100 2.57 13.63 -22.23
C LYS A 100 3.32 14.97 -22.25
N HIS A 101 4.23 15.20 -21.30
CA HIS A 101 5.04 16.43 -21.27
C HIS A 101 6.23 16.43 -22.25
N SER A 102 6.57 15.29 -22.85
CA SER A 102 7.67 15.20 -23.84
C SER A 102 7.19 15.42 -25.29
N VAL A 103 5.89 15.64 -25.50
CA VAL A 103 5.27 15.84 -26.82
C VAL A 103 4.72 17.28 -27.00
N GLU A 104 5.01 18.18 -26.06
CA GLU A 104 4.78 19.63 -26.20
C GLU A 104 6.05 20.39 -26.56
#